data_AF-A0A2G6DGR8-F1
#
_entry.id   AF-A0A2G6DGR8-F1
#
_cell.length_a   1.000
_cell.length_b   1.000
_cell.length_c   1.000
_cell.angle_alpha   90.00
_cell.angle_beta   90.00
_cell.angle_gamma   90.00
#
_symmetry.space_group_name_H-M   'P 1'
#
loop_
_entity.id
_entity.type
_entity.pdbx_description
1 polymer ?
#
loop_
_entity_poly.entity_id
_entity_poly.type
_entity_poly.pdbx_seq_one_letter_code
_entity_poly.pdbx_strand_id
1 'polypeptide(L)'
;MNSHTNKLGFWTRLKNWLLPPLLLFWLICLPLALLVYTPWAYQVNCHWNKRCERLGTELSKRSMLEISQFFRHQYQLQSPWSETEQLHMQEVRVIYDSSFLVFALISLLLLLEWRFGGGVAQLGRHAKGSLWLIGILSAAIALLSPFFSYFWMEIFHPLVFDNERWRTTPQDISWYLMPKNFFLRVSIFIALSALLLNLLLIRLLPSHHK
;
A
#
# COMPACT_ATOMS: atom_id res chain seq x y z
N MET A 1 -19.98 34.20 26.41
CA MET A 1 -20.52 33.05 25.65
C MET A 1 -19.82 32.75 24.32
N ASN A 2 -18.60 33.26 24.02
CA ASN A 2 -17.93 33.07 22.72
C ASN A 2 -16.86 31.96 22.64
N SER A 3 -16.59 31.23 23.72
CA SER A 3 -15.51 30.22 23.76
C SER A 3 -15.91 28.86 23.16
N HIS A 4 -17.18 28.45 23.32
CA HIS A 4 -17.65 27.13 22.88
C HIS A 4 -17.88 27.03 21.36
N THR A 5 -18.29 28.13 20.71
CA THR A 5 -18.52 28.17 19.25
C THR A 5 -17.21 28.08 18.46
N ASN A 6 -16.15 28.71 18.96
CA ASN A 6 -14.81 28.64 18.35
C ASN A 6 -14.20 27.23 18.42
N LYS A 7 -14.41 26.49 19.52
CA LYS A 7 -13.90 25.12 19.67
C LYS A 7 -14.59 24.14 18.72
N LEU A 8 -15.91 24.24 18.55
CA LEU A 8 -16.67 23.36 17.65
C LEU A 8 -16.24 23.53 16.18
N GLY A 9 -15.95 24.77 15.78
CA GLY A 9 -15.46 25.09 14.43
C GLY A 9 -14.05 24.55 14.17
N PHE A 10 -13.15 24.61 15.16
CA PHE A 10 -11.79 24.08 15.04
C PHE A 10 -11.78 22.57 14.79
N TRP A 11 -12.49 21.77 15.60
CA TRP A 11 -12.53 20.31 15.44
C TRP A 11 -13.10 19.87 14.11
N THR A 12 -14.12 20.56 13.62
CA THR A 12 -14.72 20.27 12.32
C THR A 12 -13.74 20.54 11.18
N ARG A 13 -13.01 21.66 11.23
CA ARG A 13 -11.95 21.97 10.26
C ARG A 13 -10.85 20.93 10.29
N LEU A 14 -10.37 20.58 11.49
CA LEU A 14 -9.31 19.58 11.64
C LEU A 14 -9.72 18.23 11.04
N LYS A 15 -10.94 17.75 11.34
CA LYS A 15 -11.49 16.52 10.74
C LYS A 15 -11.55 16.58 9.21
N ASN A 16 -12.02 17.70 8.65
CA ASN A 16 -12.11 17.88 7.20
C ASN A 16 -10.75 17.83 6.51
N TRP A 17 -9.68 18.23 7.19
CA TRP A 17 -8.31 18.13 6.68
C TRP A 17 -7.69 16.75 6.88
N LEU A 18 -7.97 16.08 8.00
CA LEU A 18 -7.35 14.80 8.36
C LEU A 18 -8.04 13.57 7.73
N LEU A 19 -9.36 13.56 7.64
CA LEU A 19 -10.08 12.37 7.17
C LEU A 19 -9.81 12.00 5.71
N PRO A 20 -9.69 12.95 4.75
CA PRO A 20 -9.34 12.61 3.38
C PRO A 20 -8.00 11.85 3.21
N PRO A 21 -6.86 12.28 3.78
CA PRO A 21 -5.62 11.52 3.66
C PRO A 21 -5.66 10.19 4.43
N LEU A 22 -6.35 10.10 5.56
CA LEU A 22 -6.53 8.82 6.27
C LEU A 22 -7.37 7.84 5.44
N LEU A 23 -8.42 8.33 4.77
CA LEU A 23 -9.22 7.52 3.86
C LEU A 23 -8.42 7.08 2.63
N LEU A 24 -7.57 7.95 2.08
CA LEU A 24 -6.63 7.57 1.01
C LEU A 24 -5.73 6.42 1.47
N PHE A 25 -5.09 6.54 2.63
CA PHE A 25 -4.23 5.49 3.18
C PHE A 25 -5.01 4.18 3.36
N TRP A 26 -6.22 4.26 3.93
CA TRP A 26 -7.10 3.10 4.10
C TRP A 26 -7.41 2.40 2.78
N LEU A 27 -7.71 3.16 1.72
CA LEU A 27 -7.99 2.64 0.38
C LEU A 27 -6.75 2.04 -0.31
N ILE A 28 -5.54 2.53 -0.01
CA ILE A 28 -4.27 1.97 -0.48
C ILE A 28 -3.96 0.63 0.20
N CYS A 29 -4.25 0.50 1.50
CA CYS A 29 -3.97 -0.72 2.25
C CYS A 29 -4.75 -1.94 1.74
N LEU A 30 -5.95 -1.76 1.21
CA LEU A 30 -6.76 -2.86 0.69
C LEU A 30 -6.09 -3.62 -0.47
N PRO A 31 -5.72 -2.98 -1.60
CA PRO A 31 -4.98 -3.65 -2.67
C PRO A 31 -3.56 -4.04 -2.23
N LEU A 32 -2.91 -3.29 -1.34
CA LEU A 32 -1.61 -3.69 -0.80
C LEU A 32 -1.69 -5.03 -0.06
N ALA A 33 -2.72 -5.23 0.78
CA ALA A 33 -2.94 -6.48 1.50
C ALA A 33 -3.13 -7.67 0.53
N LEU A 34 -3.86 -7.48 -0.58
CA LEU A 34 -3.98 -8.49 -1.62
C LEU A 34 -2.62 -8.87 -2.20
N LEU A 35 -1.78 -7.87 -2.52
CA LEU A 35 -0.48 -8.09 -3.14
C LEU A 35 0.54 -8.75 -2.21
N VAL A 36 0.51 -8.42 -0.92
CA VAL A 36 1.47 -8.90 0.08
C VAL A 36 1.06 -10.26 0.63
N TYR A 37 -0.21 -10.41 1.01
CA TYR A 37 -0.71 -11.60 1.71
C TYR A 37 -1.23 -12.68 0.77
N THR A 38 -1.05 -12.55 -0.55
CA THR A 38 -1.34 -13.62 -1.50
C THR A 38 -0.21 -13.76 -2.51
N PRO A 39 0.04 -14.96 -3.06
CA PRO A 39 1.08 -15.15 -4.07
C PRO A 39 0.71 -14.54 -5.44
N TRP A 40 -0.51 -14.02 -5.59
CA TRP A 40 -1.10 -13.64 -6.86
C TRP A 40 -0.26 -12.60 -7.63
N ALA A 41 0.26 -11.58 -6.93
CA ALA A 41 1.07 -10.54 -7.55
C ALA A 41 2.31 -11.12 -8.26
N TYR A 42 2.97 -12.07 -7.59
CA TYR A 42 4.16 -12.73 -8.13
C TYR A 42 3.81 -13.68 -9.27
N GLN A 43 2.70 -14.41 -9.15
CA GLN A 43 2.21 -15.32 -10.20
C GLN A 43 1.92 -14.55 -11.50
N VAL A 44 1.19 -13.43 -11.41
CA VAL A 44 0.91 -12.56 -12.55
C VAL A 44 2.21 -11.96 -13.09
N ASN A 45 3.09 -11.47 -12.23
CA ASN A 45 4.36 -10.88 -12.66
C ASN A 45 5.24 -11.87 -13.42
N CYS A 46 5.30 -13.12 -12.97
CA CYS A 46 6.12 -14.15 -13.62
C CYS A 46 5.64 -14.54 -15.01
N HIS A 47 4.37 -14.28 -15.36
CA HIS A 47 3.92 -14.41 -16.75
C HIS A 47 4.58 -13.39 -17.70
N TRP A 48 5.00 -12.24 -17.17
CA TRP A 48 5.60 -11.15 -17.95
C TRP A 48 7.08 -10.92 -17.65
N ASN A 49 7.65 -11.66 -16.71
CA ASN A 49 9.01 -11.51 -16.24
C ASN A 49 9.83 -12.76 -16.57
N LYS A 50 10.59 -12.69 -17.66
CA LYS A 50 11.47 -13.77 -18.14
C LYS A 50 12.51 -14.22 -17.10
N ARG A 51 12.77 -13.45 -16.04
CA ARG A 51 13.69 -13.89 -14.97
C ARG A 51 13.08 -15.05 -14.19
N CYS A 52 11.78 -15.11 -13.97
CA CYS A 52 11.18 -16.22 -13.21
C CYS A 52 11.46 -17.58 -13.85
N GLU A 53 11.48 -17.67 -15.19
CA GLU A 53 11.83 -18.90 -15.91
C GLU A 53 13.25 -19.39 -15.58
N ARG A 54 14.20 -18.46 -15.36
CA ARG A 54 15.60 -18.79 -15.03
C ARG A 54 15.78 -19.34 -13.62
N LEU A 55 14.87 -18.98 -12.70
CA LEU A 55 14.86 -19.52 -11.35
C LEU A 55 14.34 -20.98 -11.32
N GLY A 56 13.62 -21.40 -12.35
CA GLY A 56 12.97 -22.70 -12.44
C GLY A 56 11.54 -22.66 -11.86
N THR A 57 10.64 -23.39 -12.51
CA THR A 57 9.19 -23.34 -12.23
C THR A 57 8.85 -23.73 -10.80
N GLU A 58 9.42 -24.82 -10.30
CA GLU A 58 9.11 -25.34 -8.97
C GLU A 58 9.62 -24.43 -7.86
N LEU A 59 10.87 -23.98 -7.98
CA LEU A 59 11.46 -23.05 -7.01
C LEU A 59 10.71 -21.71 -7.03
N SER A 60 10.37 -21.19 -8.20
CA SER A 60 9.59 -19.95 -8.32
C SER A 60 8.24 -20.07 -7.61
N LYS A 61 7.44 -21.11 -7.92
CA LYS A 61 6.13 -21.33 -7.29
C LYS A 61 6.24 -21.45 -5.78
N ARG A 62 7.21 -22.23 -5.28
CA ARG A 62 7.47 -22.40 -3.85
C ARG A 62 7.81 -21.07 -3.20
N SER A 63 8.79 -20.33 -3.74
CA SER A 63 9.24 -19.05 -3.17
C SER A 63 8.13 -17.99 -3.15
N MET A 64 7.23 -17.95 -4.15
CA MET A 64 6.05 -17.07 -4.11
C MET A 64 5.11 -17.39 -2.94
N LEU A 65 4.92 -18.66 -2.62
CA LEU A 65 4.09 -19.08 -1.49
C LEU A 65 4.78 -18.78 -0.16
N GLU A 66 6.07 -19.11 -0.07
CA GLU A 66 6.90 -18.87 1.12
C GLU A 66 6.91 -17.39 1.51
N ILE A 67 7.09 -16.47 0.55
CA ILE A 67 7.14 -15.04 0.87
C ILE A 67 5.79 -14.48 1.33
N SER A 68 4.68 -14.91 0.73
CA SER A 68 3.35 -14.49 1.19
C SER A 68 2.98 -15.12 2.54
N GLN A 69 3.35 -16.39 2.78
CA GLN A 69 3.21 -17.03 4.09
C GLN A 69 4.08 -16.34 5.13
N PHE A 70 5.29 -15.94 4.75
CA PHE A 70 6.18 -15.14 5.57
C PHE A 70 5.48 -13.84 5.96
N PHE A 71 4.95 -13.03 5.05
CA PHE A 71 4.26 -11.80 5.47
C PHE A 71 3.01 -12.03 6.33
N ARG A 72 2.38 -13.21 6.26
CA ARG A 72 1.27 -13.62 7.14
C ARG A 72 1.70 -14.22 8.49
N HIS A 73 3.00 -14.20 8.82
CA HIS A 73 3.57 -14.85 10.02
C HIS A 73 3.35 -16.36 10.09
N GLN A 74 3.17 -17.03 8.94
CA GLN A 74 2.92 -18.48 8.85
C GLN A 74 4.17 -19.29 8.51
N TYR A 75 5.25 -18.62 8.09
CA TYR A 75 6.48 -19.24 7.63
C TYR A 75 7.69 -18.37 7.96
N GLN A 76 8.85 -19.00 8.10
CA GLN A 76 10.13 -18.33 8.21
C GLN A 76 10.95 -18.64 6.97
N LEU A 77 11.48 -17.60 6.31
CA LEU A 77 12.32 -17.80 5.12
C LEU A 77 13.57 -18.57 5.52
N GLN A 78 13.94 -19.56 4.71
CA GLN A 78 15.09 -20.42 4.88
C GLN A 78 15.80 -20.59 3.54
N SER A 79 16.90 -21.36 3.49
CA SER A 79 17.55 -21.71 2.22
C SER A 79 16.52 -22.19 1.18
N PRO A 80 16.54 -21.68 -0.07
CA PRO A 80 17.64 -20.96 -0.73
C PRO A 80 17.62 -19.43 -0.61
N TRP A 81 16.73 -18.83 0.19
CA TRP A 81 16.77 -17.39 0.44
C TRP A 81 18.08 -17.02 1.12
N SER A 82 18.82 -16.05 0.58
CA SER A 82 20.09 -15.63 1.18
C SER A 82 19.86 -14.99 2.56
N GLU A 83 20.85 -15.00 3.43
CA GLU A 83 20.74 -14.36 4.76
C GLU A 83 20.42 -12.86 4.63
N THR A 84 21.02 -12.19 3.64
CA THR A 84 20.75 -10.78 3.33
C THR A 84 19.29 -10.57 2.94
N GLU A 85 18.72 -11.43 2.09
CA GLU A 85 17.29 -11.36 1.75
C GLU A 85 16.38 -11.61 2.94
N GLN A 86 16.71 -12.60 3.78
CA GLN A 86 15.93 -12.91 4.97
C GLN A 86 15.86 -11.71 5.92
N LEU A 87 17.00 -11.06 6.16
CA LEU A 87 17.08 -9.84 6.98
C LEU A 87 16.29 -8.69 6.35
N HIS A 88 16.41 -8.47 5.04
CA HIS A 88 15.65 -7.42 4.37
C HIS A 88 14.13 -7.68 4.43
N MET A 89 13.69 -8.92 4.19
CA MET A 89 12.27 -9.27 4.26
C MET A 89 11.72 -9.12 5.69
N GLN A 90 12.52 -9.37 6.72
CA GLN A 90 12.14 -9.08 8.10
C GLN A 90 11.88 -7.59 8.33
N GLU A 91 12.76 -6.70 7.85
CA GLU A 91 12.55 -5.25 7.91
C GLU A 91 11.26 -4.84 7.18
N VAL A 92 11.04 -5.36 5.98
CA VAL A 92 9.82 -5.12 5.19
C VAL A 92 8.57 -5.63 5.91
N ARG A 93 8.64 -6.79 6.58
CA ARG A 93 7.51 -7.32 7.37
C ARG A 93 7.14 -6.37 8.51
N VAL A 94 8.11 -5.81 9.23
CA VAL A 94 7.84 -4.82 10.29
C VAL A 94 7.10 -3.59 9.75
N ILE A 95 7.46 -3.12 8.55
CA ILE A 95 6.76 -2.01 7.89
C ILE A 95 5.30 -2.40 7.58
N TYR A 96 5.06 -3.61 7.08
CA TYR A 96 3.71 -4.09 6.80
C TYR A 96 2.89 -4.32 8.06
N ASP A 97 3.47 -4.86 9.13
CA ASP A 97 2.80 -5.04 10.43
C ASP A 97 2.40 -3.69 11.02
N SER A 98 3.30 -2.69 10.95
CA SER A 98 3.02 -1.33 11.38
C SER A 98 1.91 -0.68 10.54
N SER A 99 1.95 -0.90 9.22
CA SER A 99 0.91 -0.41 8.30
C SER A 99 -0.45 -1.05 8.57
N PHE A 100 -0.48 -2.34 8.91
CA PHE A 100 -1.70 -3.05 9.30
C PHE A 100 -2.29 -2.48 10.59
N LEU A 101 -1.46 -2.17 11.59
CA LEU A 101 -1.91 -1.53 12.82
C LEU A 101 -2.53 -0.15 12.54
N VAL A 102 -1.86 0.68 11.74
CA VAL A 102 -2.39 2.00 11.34
C VAL A 102 -3.70 1.84 10.57
N PHE A 103 -3.81 0.87 9.66
CA PHE A 103 -5.03 0.54 8.95
C PHE A 103 -6.18 0.15 9.90
N ALA A 104 -5.90 -0.68 10.92
CA ALA A 104 -6.89 -1.07 11.92
C ALA A 104 -7.38 0.13 12.75
N LEU A 105 -6.47 1.03 13.15
CA LEU A 105 -6.80 2.26 13.87
C LEU A 105 -7.65 3.22 13.02
N ILE A 106 -7.31 3.39 11.73
CA ILE A 106 -8.12 4.20 10.81
C ILE A 106 -9.48 3.56 10.59
N SER A 107 -9.56 2.22 10.47
CA SER A 107 -10.84 1.51 10.34
C SER A 107 -11.75 1.79 11.54
N LEU A 108 -11.21 1.71 12.75
CA LEU A 108 -11.94 2.06 13.97
C LEU A 108 -12.39 3.53 13.96
N LEU A 109 -11.52 4.46 13.57
CA LEU A 109 -11.86 5.88 13.46
C LEU A 109 -13.00 6.12 12.46
N LEU A 110 -12.96 5.49 11.29
CA LEU A 110 -14.00 5.60 10.26
C LEU A 110 -15.33 5.01 10.74
N LEU A 111 -15.31 3.90 11.48
CA LEU A 111 -16.50 3.33 12.12
C LEU A 111 -17.10 4.27 13.18
N LEU A 112 -16.26 4.89 14.00
CA LEU A 112 -16.71 5.88 14.99
C LEU A 112 -17.30 7.14 14.32
N GLU A 113 -16.66 7.64 13.26
CA GLU A 113 -17.17 8.77 12.48
C GLU A 113 -18.49 8.42 11.79
N TRP A 114 -18.63 7.20 11.28
CA TRP A 114 -19.91 6.71 10.75
C TRP A 114 -21.00 6.68 11.83
N ARG A 115 -20.68 6.20 13.04
CA ARG A 115 -21.68 6.04 14.12
C ARG A 115 -22.06 7.36 14.81
N PHE A 116 -21.13 8.30 14.95
CA PHE A 116 -21.25 9.47 15.81
C PHE A 116 -20.96 10.81 15.11
N GLY A 117 -20.28 10.82 13.96
CA GLY A 117 -19.67 12.02 13.36
C GLY A 117 -20.49 12.74 12.29
N GLY A 118 -21.74 12.34 12.04
CA GLY A 118 -22.56 12.87 10.95
C GLY A 118 -22.94 11.84 9.90
N GLY A 119 -22.56 10.57 10.11
CA GLY A 119 -23.05 9.45 9.34
C GLY A 119 -22.48 9.34 7.93
N VAL A 120 -23.24 8.64 7.09
CA VAL A 120 -22.85 8.25 5.74
C VAL A 120 -22.58 9.45 4.82
N ALA A 121 -23.32 10.54 4.99
CA ALA A 121 -23.17 11.76 4.19
C ALA A 121 -21.82 12.47 4.44
N GLN A 122 -21.34 12.48 5.69
CA GLN A 122 -20.05 13.07 6.05
C GLN A 122 -18.90 12.29 5.43
N LEU A 123 -18.92 10.96 5.54
CA LEU A 123 -17.95 10.09 4.88
C LEU A 123 -17.93 10.28 3.37
N GLY A 124 -19.09 10.49 2.73
CA GLY A 124 -19.18 10.80 1.30
C GLY A 124 -18.44 12.09 0.92
N ARG A 125 -18.47 13.13 1.77
CA ARG A 125 -17.69 14.36 1.54
C ARG A 125 -16.18 14.12 1.65
N HIS A 126 -15.74 13.35 2.65
CA HIS A 126 -14.33 13.00 2.79
C HIS A 126 -13.83 12.11 1.65
N ALA A 127 -14.66 11.21 1.14
CA ALA A 127 -14.38 10.42 -0.06
C ALA A 127 -14.13 11.32 -1.27
N LYS A 128 -15.01 12.30 -1.54
CA LYS A 128 -14.78 13.31 -2.59
C LYS A 128 -13.48 14.09 -2.38
N GLY A 129 -13.17 14.49 -1.14
CA GLY A 129 -11.90 15.15 -0.82
C GLY A 129 -10.67 14.28 -1.11
N SER A 130 -10.74 12.99 -0.79
CA SER A 130 -9.64 12.04 -1.04
C SER A 130 -9.40 11.78 -2.54
N LEU A 131 -10.39 12.00 -3.41
CA LEU A 131 -10.23 11.85 -4.86
C LEU A 131 -9.15 12.79 -5.42
N TRP A 132 -9.06 14.02 -4.91
CA TRP A 132 -7.99 14.95 -5.30
C TRP A 132 -6.61 14.43 -4.89
N LEU A 133 -6.48 13.86 -3.70
CA LEU A 133 -5.23 13.24 -3.23
C LEU A 133 -4.86 12.00 -4.05
N ILE A 134 -5.84 11.18 -4.45
CA ILE A 134 -5.63 10.07 -5.40
C ILE A 134 -5.14 10.59 -6.75
N GLY A 135 -5.70 11.70 -7.22
CA GLY A 135 -5.26 12.38 -8.43
C GLY A 135 -3.79 12.81 -8.35
N ILE A 136 -3.38 13.42 -7.22
CA ILE A 136 -1.97 13.78 -6.96
C ILE A 136 -1.08 12.54 -6.94
N LEU A 137 -1.48 11.50 -6.21
CA LEU A 137 -0.71 10.25 -6.14
C LEU A 137 -0.53 9.63 -7.54
N SER A 138 -1.60 9.58 -8.33
CA SER A 138 -1.57 9.03 -9.68
C SER A 138 -0.68 9.88 -10.61
N ALA A 139 -0.77 11.20 -10.51
CA ALA A 139 0.09 12.12 -11.25
C ALA A 139 1.56 11.98 -10.85
N ALA A 140 1.85 11.81 -9.55
CA ALA A 140 3.20 11.57 -9.05
C ALA A 140 3.77 10.24 -9.59
N ILE A 141 2.99 9.16 -9.58
CA ILE A 141 3.40 7.88 -10.16
C ILE A 141 3.66 8.01 -11.67
N ALA A 142 2.79 8.70 -12.40
CA ALA A 142 2.96 8.94 -13.83
C ALA A 142 4.22 9.76 -14.13
N LEU A 143 4.48 10.81 -13.35
CA LEU A 143 5.66 11.67 -13.48
C LEU A 143 6.96 10.94 -13.15
N LEU A 144 6.95 10.09 -12.12
CA LEU A 144 8.11 9.32 -11.69
C LEU A 144 8.37 8.09 -12.57
N SER A 145 7.36 7.59 -13.30
CA SER A 145 7.47 6.36 -14.10
C SER A 145 8.67 6.32 -15.07
N PRO A 146 9.02 7.38 -15.82
CA PRO A 146 10.18 7.35 -16.72
C PRO A 146 11.51 7.23 -15.99
N PHE A 147 11.57 7.67 -14.73
CA PHE A 147 12.77 7.68 -13.88
C PHE A 147 12.66 6.70 -12.72
N PHE A 148 11.70 5.75 -12.78
CA PHE A 148 11.34 4.92 -11.65
C PHE A 148 12.52 4.12 -11.11
N SER A 149 13.41 3.64 -11.97
CA SER A 149 14.61 2.92 -11.53
C SER A 149 15.52 3.79 -10.65
N TYR A 150 15.71 5.07 -11.00
CA TYR A 150 16.53 5.98 -10.20
C TYR A 150 15.81 6.33 -8.89
N PHE A 151 14.55 6.73 -8.98
CA PHE A 151 13.72 7.02 -7.81
C PHE A 151 13.70 5.85 -6.82
N TRP A 152 13.47 4.63 -7.32
CA TRP A 152 13.39 3.43 -6.51
C TRP A 152 14.73 3.16 -5.79
N MET A 153 15.85 3.16 -6.51
CA MET A 153 17.15 2.77 -5.93
C MET A 153 17.81 3.87 -5.10
N GLU A 154 17.75 5.12 -5.56
CA GLU A 154 18.57 6.21 -5.00
C GLU A 154 17.79 7.16 -4.09
N ILE A 155 16.45 7.12 -4.11
CA ILE A 155 15.61 7.99 -3.27
C ILE A 155 14.76 7.17 -2.31
N PHE A 156 13.95 6.24 -2.81
CA PHE A 156 12.99 5.51 -2.00
C PHE A 156 13.67 4.59 -0.97
N HIS A 157 14.58 3.70 -1.40
CA HIS A 157 15.21 2.81 -0.43
C HIS A 157 16.06 3.54 0.62
N PRO A 158 16.91 4.52 0.28
CA PRO A 158 17.66 5.27 1.28
C PRO A 158 16.78 6.08 2.25
N LEU A 159 15.55 6.42 1.85
CA LEU A 159 14.57 7.08 2.72
C LEU A 159 13.94 6.11 3.72
N VAL A 160 13.76 4.84 3.33
CA VAL A 160 13.02 3.84 4.11
C VAL A 160 13.95 2.91 4.90
N PHE A 161 15.16 2.66 4.39
CA PHE A 161 16.14 1.74 4.94
C PHE A 161 17.46 2.47 5.18
N ASP A 162 18.08 2.21 6.34
CA ASP A 162 19.37 2.76 6.76
C ASP A 162 20.58 1.90 6.30
N ASN A 163 20.32 0.89 5.48
CA ASN A 163 21.29 -0.11 5.03
C ASN A 163 21.04 -0.48 3.56
N GLU A 164 21.89 -1.36 2.99
CA GLU A 164 21.82 -1.76 1.57
C GLU A 164 21.24 -3.17 1.34
N ARG A 165 20.62 -3.82 2.35
CA ARG A 165 20.13 -5.22 2.23
C ARG A 165 19.01 -5.39 1.20
N TRP A 166 18.39 -4.29 0.77
CA TRP A 166 17.41 -4.25 -0.32
C TRP A 166 18.02 -4.46 -1.71
N ARG A 167 19.34 -4.36 -1.87
CA ARG A 167 20.02 -4.62 -3.13
C ARG A 167 20.10 -6.11 -3.37
N THR A 168 19.57 -6.55 -4.51
CA THR A 168 19.52 -7.97 -4.89
C THR A 168 20.49 -8.29 -6.03
N THR A 169 21.05 -9.49 -5.96
CA THR A 169 22.02 -10.06 -6.91
C THR A 169 21.42 -11.28 -7.60
N PRO A 170 22.01 -11.79 -8.70
CA PRO A 170 21.52 -13.02 -9.36
C PRO A 170 21.53 -14.29 -8.47
N GLN A 171 22.16 -14.25 -7.31
CA GLN A 171 22.14 -15.31 -6.30
C GLN A 171 20.87 -15.28 -5.44
N ASP A 172 20.16 -14.15 -5.42
CA ASP A 172 19.00 -13.89 -4.57
C ASP A 172 17.68 -14.25 -5.29
N ILE A 173 16.75 -14.86 -4.56
CA ILE A 173 15.42 -15.23 -5.08
C ILE A 173 14.64 -13.98 -5.54
N SER A 174 14.75 -12.91 -4.76
CA SER A 174 14.11 -11.61 -4.97
C SER A 174 14.52 -10.95 -6.29
N TRP A 175 15.74 -11.21 -6.78
CA TRP A 175 16.20 -10.69 -8.07
C TRP A 175 15.38 -11.23 -9.25
N TYR A 176 14.89 -12.46 -9.11
CA TYR A 176 14.04 -13.14 -10.09
C TYR A 176 12.57 -12.77 -9.91
N LEU A 177 12.05 -12.76 -8.67
CA LEU A 177 10.63 -12.56 -8.41
C LEU A 177 10.19 -11.09 -8.43
N MET A 178 11.04 -10.18 -7.92
CA MET A 178 10.71 -8.79 -7.63
C MET A 178 11.67 -7.80 -8.32
N PRO A 179 11.82 -7.84 -9.66
CA PRO A 179 12.63 -6.84 -10.36
C PRO A 179 12.00 -5.44 -10.24
N LYS A 180 12.76 -4.37 -10.49
CA LYS A 180 12.26 -2.98 -10.37
C LYS A 180 10.91 -2.72 -11.06
N ASN A 181 10.71 -3.28 -12.26
CA ASN A 181 9.45 -3.14 -13.00
C ASN A 181 8.24 -3.79 -12.29
N PHE A 182 8.45 -4.79 -11.43
CA PHE A 182 7.40 -5.34 -10.57
C PHE A 182 6.85 -4.27 -9.65
N PHE A 183 7.74 -3.53 -8.96
CA PHE A 183 7.33 -2.48 -8.03
C PHE A 183 6.59 -1.34 -8.74
N LEU A 184 7.03 -0.92 -9.94
CA LEU A 184 6.29 0.07 -10.73
C LEU A 184 4.86 -0.41 -11.07
N ARG A 185 4.73 -1.66 -11.53
CA ARG A 185 3.41 -2.26 -11.86
C ARG A 185 2.52 -2.36 -10.62
N VAL A 186 3.10 -2.75 -9.49
CA VAL A 186 2.41 -2.80 -8.19
C VAL A 186 1.94 -1.40 -7.77
N SER A 187 2.79 -0.37 -7.86
CA SER A 187 2.41 1.01 -7.54
C SER A 187 1.25 1.49 -8.42
N ILE A 188 1.30 1.23 -9.72
CA ILE A 188 0.22 1.55 -10.65
C ILE A 188 -1.07 0.80 -10.27
N PHE A 189 -0.98 -0.51 -10.00
CA PHE A 189 -2.12 -1.33 -9.59
C PHE A 189 -2.77 -0.82 -8.30
N ILE A 190 -1.97 -0.46 -7.30
CA ILE A 190 -2.45 0.11 -6.03
C ILE A 190 -3.18 1.43 -6.29
N ALA A 191 -2.60 2.34 -7.07
CA ALA A 191 -3.23 3.63 -7.35
C ALA A 191 -4.55 3.49 -8.11
N LEU A 192 -4.60 2.63 -9.14
CA LEU A 192 -5.82 2.37 -9.90
C LEU A 192 -6.89 1.67 -9.07
N SER A 193 -6.49 0.71 -8.22
CA SER A 193 -7.42 0.03 -7.31
C SER A 193 -7.97 0.97 -6.25
N ALA A 194 -7.12 1.82 -5.66
CA ALA A 194 -7.55 2.84 -4.71
C ALA A 194 -8.51 3.85 -5.36
N LEU A 195 -8.24 4.27 -6.59
CA LEU A 195 -9.16 5.12 -7.38
C LEU A 195 -10.51 4.42 -7.58
N LEU A 196 -10.52 3.18 -8.05
CA LEU A 196 -11.75 2.42 -8.28
C LEU A 196 -12.56 2.27 -6.99
N LEU A 197 -11.91 1.86 -5.89
CA LEU A 197 -12.54 1.72 -4.58
C LEU A 197 -13.09 3.06 -4.07
N ASN A 198 -12.39 4.16 -4.32
CA ASN A 198 -12.85 5.50 -3.96
C ASN A 198 -14.10 5.89 -4.75
N LEU A 199 -14.11 5.67 -6.06
CA LEU A 199 -15.27 5.95 -6.92
C LEU A 199 -16.47 5.09 -6.53
N LEU A 200 -16.25 3.82 -6.18
CA LEU A 200 -17.29 2.94 -5.63
C LEU A 200 -17.81 3.48 -4.31
N LEU A 201 -16.94 3.93 -3.40
CA LEU A 201 -17.33 4.52 -2.13
C LEU A 201 -18.17 5.79 -2.34
N ILE A 202 -17.77 6.70 -3.24
CA ILE A 202 -18.54 7.91 -3.58
C ILE A 202 -19.91 7.54 -4.15
N ARG A 203 -20.00 6.48 -4.96
CA ARG A 203 -21.26 6.02 -5.56
C ARG A 203 -22.19 5.39 -4.53
N LEU A 204 -21.66 4.64 -3.57
CA LEU A 204 -22.44 3.92 -2.55
C LEU A 204 -22.83 4.81 -1.37
N LEU A 205 -22.03 5.81 -1.03
CA LEU A 205 -22.34 6.76 0.04
C LEU A 205 -23.29 7.85 -0.48
N PRO A 206 -24.55 7.94 -0.01
CA PRO A 206 -25.47 9.00 -0.37
C PRO A 206 -24.84 10.39 -0.25
N SER A 207 -24.78 11.07 -1.39
CA SER A 207 -24.52 12.50 -1.48
C SER A 207 -25.79 13.23 -1.06
N HIS A 208 -26.10 13.32 0.24
CA HIS A 208 -27.18 14.17 0.71
C HIS A 208 -26.83 15.64 0.43
N HIS A 209 -27.32 16.14 -0.71
CA HIS A 209 -27.74 17.52 -0.85
C HIS A 209 -29.23 17.56 -0.51
N LYS A 210 -29.54 17.92 0.74
CA LYS A 210 -30.74 18.68 1.04
C LYS A 210 -30.25 20.04 1.54
#